data_AF-A0A1Q3E4X5-F1
#
_entry.id   AF-A0A1Q3E4X5-F1
#
_cell.length_a   1.000
_cell.length_b   1.000
_cell.length_c   1.000
_cell.angle_alpha   90.00
_cell.angle_beta   90.00
_cell.angle_gamma   90.00
#
_symmetry.space_group_name_H-M   'P 1'
#
loop_
_entity.id
_entity.type
_entity.pdbx_description
1 polymer ?
#
loop_
_entity_poly.entity_id
_entity_poly.type
_entity_poly.pdbx_seq_one_letter_code
_entity_poly.pdbx_strand_id
1 'polypeptide(L)'
;MSEYSDDFEYLKGVTLILEPQLRKVIVRGNLDDDIFQVPLHWHEDHDEIITVLEGKLKVTVGKETKIYTPESGDAFVPRGAPHALESLKGVPCVITERTNPTDFDTKELFFRNILAIPGGLSSGGLVPMMQVFYHGDGYPVFPVHVVWLEKAAIHYTAAGNMMVDYPDTVRVQNDDTMTFEPQLRIIKIRGLPDDKILKVPIHWHENHDEIITVLEGKLKVILSGEIIICTPESGEALVPRGAPHSLESFKGVPCVFTERTNPKDFDTKELFFRNFFALPGGPDSAGLLSIMQVFYHGDMYPVFPIHLGWLEKAFVIIFGGYIAPLVGYQLKYKNLKKVS
;
A
#
# COMPACT_ATOMS: atom_id res chain seq x y z
N MET A 1 -7.15 33.74 19.45
CA MET A 1 -7.71 33.56 18.10
C MET A 1 -6.56 33.85 17.15
N SER A 2 -5.98 32.81 16.58
CA SER A 2 -4.65 32.87 15.95
C SER A 2 -4.74 33.43 14.53
N GLU A 3 -3.95 34.47 14.27
CA GLU A 3 -3.68 35.11 12.98
C GLU A 3 -2.86 34.20 12.04
N TYR A 4 -3.45 33.10 11.57
CA TYR A 4 -2.82 32.25 10.55
C TYR A 4 -3.79 32.09 9.37
N SER A 5 -3.95 33.15 8.59
CA SER A 5 -4.50 33.07 7.23
C SER A 5 -3.35 33.30 6.26
N ASP A 6 -3.00 32.27 5.50
CA ASP A 6 -1.99 32.37 4.45
C ASP A 6 -2.70 32.57 3.11
N ASP A 7 -2.34 33.64 2.39
CA ASP A 7 -2.86 33.96 1.06
C ASP A 7 -1.86 33.49 -0.01
N PHE A 8 -2.33 32.68 -0.96
CA PHE A 8 -1.50 32.16 -2.05
C PHE A 8 -2.09 32.55 -3.41
N GLU A 9 -1.29 33.20 -4.26
CA GLU A 9 -1.62 33.30 -5.69
C GLU A 9 -1.29 31.96 -6.35
N TYR A 10 -2.33 31.20 -6.69
CA TYR A 10 -2.21 29.83 -7.19
C TYR A 10 -2.05 29.79 -8.71
N LEU A 11 -2.87 30.59 -9.40
CA LEU A 11 -2.83 30.81 -10.84
C LEU A 11 -3.09 32.30 -11.08
N LYS A 12 -2.86 32.78 -12.31
CA LYS A 12 -3.05 34.20 -12.61
C LYS A 12 -4.51 34.58 -12.35
N GLY A 13 -4.74 35.45 -11.37
CA GLY A 13 -6.08 35.90 -10.99
C GLY A 13 -6.88 34.92 -10.11
N VAL A 14 -6.24 33.87 -9.58
CA VAL A 14 -6.82 32.93 -8.62
C VAL A 14 -6.04 32.97 -7.30
N THR A 15 -6.70 33.42 -6.25
CA THR A 15 -6.15 33.47 -4.89
C THR A 15 -6.82 32.42 -4.01
N LEU A 16 -6.00 31.63 -3.32
CA LEU A 16 -6.44 30.68 -2.29
C LEU A 16 -6.12 31.26 -0.92
N ILE A 17 -7.13 31.34 -0.07
CA ILE A 17 -7.00 31.69 1.34
C ILE A 17 -7.30 30.44 2.15
N LEU A 18 -6.31 30.01 2.93
CA LEU A 18 -6.41 28.84 3.78
C LEU A 18 -6.69 29.28 5.22
N GLU A 19 -7.89 28.97 5.71
CA GLU A 19 -8.26 29.11 7.12
C GLU A 19 -8.47 27.72 7.73
N PRO A 20 -8.35 27.56 9.06
CA PRO A 20 -8.66 26.30 9.70
C PRO A 20 -10.11 25.86 9.37
N GLN A 21 -10.27 24.67 8.81
CA GLN A 21 -11.55 24.03 8.46
C GLN A 21 -12.38 24.69 7.35
N LEU A 22 -11.98 25.86 6.86
CA LEU A 22 -12.67 26.61 5.81
C LEU A 22 -11.64 27.09 4.80
N ARG A 23 -11.93 26.88 3.52
CA ARG A 23 -11.17 27.57 2.47
C ARG A 23 -11.99 28.62 1.82
N LYS A 24 -11.31 29.65 1.35
CA LYS A 24 -11.88 30.62 0.44
C LYS A 24 -11.05 30.67 -0.84
N VAL A 25 -11.72 30.43 -1.96
CA VAL A 25 -11.13 30.59 -3.30
C VAL A 25 -11.69 31.85 -3.90
N ILE A 26 -10.81 32.73 -4.37
CA ILE A 26 -11.16 34.01 -5.00
C ILE A 26 -10.64 33.98 -6.43
N VAL A 27 -11.54 33.99 -7.39
CA VAL A 27 -11.26 34.11 -8.82
C VAL A 27 -11.67 35.51 -9.24
N ARG A 28 -10.71 36.30 -9.73
CA ARG A 28 -10.96 37.68 -10.19
C ARG A 28 -11.82 37.70 -11.46
N GLY A 29 -11.59 36.77 -12.38
CA GLY A 29 -12.44 36.56 -13.54
C GLY A 29 -12.23 37.55 -14.68
N ASN A 30 -11.02 38.06 -14.92
CA ASN A 30 -10.74 38.76 -16.19
C ASN A 30 -10.66 37.76 -17.37
N LEU A 31 -10.79 38.27 -18.59
CA LEU A 31 -10.67 37.43 -19.80
C LEU A 31 -9.27 36.83 -19.99
N ASP A 32 -8.25 37.45 -19.42
CA ASP A 32 -6.86 37.01 -19.48
C ASP A 32 -6.38 36.29 -18.20
N ASP A 33 -7.27 36.10 -17.21
CA ASP A 33 -6.99 35.33 -15.99
C ASP A 33 -7.21 33.82 -16.24
N ASP A 34 -6.55 32.98 -15.45
CA ASP A 34 -6.76 31.53 -15.49
C ASP A 34 -8.12 31.16 -14.89
N ILE A 35 -8.65 30.01 -15.30
CA ILE A 35 -9.84 29.44 -14.67
C ILE A 35 -9.42 28.62 -13.46
N PHE A 36 -10.13 28.76 -12.34
CA PHE A 36 -10.06 27.80 -11.27
C PHE A 36 -10.76 26.51 -11.71
N GLN A 37 -10.02 25.41 -11.71
CA GLN A 37 -10.54 24.10 -12.07
C GLN A 37 -10.01 23.06 -11.08
N VAL A 38 -10.93 22.33 -10.47
CA VAL A 38 -10.64 21.11 -9.73
C VAL A 38 -11.13 19.93 -10.58
N PRO A 39 -10.24 19.04 -11.02
CA PRO A 39 -10.61 17.92 -11.88
C PRO A 39 -11.54 16.95 -11.16
N LEU A 40 -12.08 15.98 -11.91
CA LEU A 40 -12.98 14.98 -11.35
C LEU A 40 -12.26 14.14 -10.28
N HIS A 41 -12.77 14.17 -9.06
CA HIS A 41 -12.19 13.50 -7.90
C HIS A 41 -13.30 13.09 -6.90
N TRP A 42 -12.94 12.40 -5.83
CA TRP A 42 -13.84 12.05 -4.75
C TRP A 42 -13.09 11.91 -3.41
N HIS A 43 -13.84 11.87 -2.31
CA HIS A 43 -13.33 11.78 -0.94
C HIS A 43 -13.98 10.60 -0.21
N GLU A 44 -13.23 9.85 0.60
CA GLU A 44 -13.72 8.69 1.34
C GLU A 44 -14.33 9.09 2.69
N ASP A 45 -13.64 9.96 3.42
CA ASP A 45 -13.88 10.12 4.84
C ASP A 45 -14.88 11.24 5.16
N HIS A 46 -15.09 12.15 4.22
CA HIS A 46 -15.88 13.36 4.43
C HIS A 46 -16.83 13.69 3.27
N ASP A 47 -17.93 14.36 3.64
CA ASP A 47 -18.75 15.09 2.67
C ASP A 47 -18.10 16.46 2.41
N GLU A 48 -18.25 16.99 1.20
CA GLU A 48 -17.80 18.33 0.84
C GLU A 48 -19.01 19.27 0.67
N ILE A 49 -18.90 20.46 1.23
CA ILE A 49 -19.93 21.50 1.15
C ILE A 49 -19.29 22.76 0.58
N ILE A 50 -19.81 23.21 -0.57
CA ILE A 50 -19.31 24.39 -1.28
C ILE A 50 -20.39 25.47 -1.27
N THR A 51 -20.02 26.66 -0.82
CA THR A 51 -20.89 27.84 -0.83
C THR A 51 -20.33 28.86 -1.80
N VAL A 52 -21.13 29.33 -2.76
CA VAL A 52 -20.75 30.46 -3.62
C VAL A 52 -21.11 31.75 -2.90
N LEU A 53 -20.12 32.60 -2.63
CA LEU A 53 -20.32 33.91 -1.99
C LEU A 53 -20.48 35.03 -3.01
N GLU A 54 -19.82 34.91 -4.17
CA GLU A 54 -19.92 35.86 -5.28
C GLU A 54 -19.80 35.13 -6.61
N GLY A 55 -20.53 35.60 -7.62
CA GLY A 55 -20.33 35.14 -8.99
C GLY A 55 -20.98 33.80 -9.33
N LYS A 56 -20.25 32.96 -10.08
CA LYS A 56 -20.77 31.69 -10.61
C LYS A 56 -19.73 30.58 -10.56
N LEU A 57 -20.10 29.45 -9.97
CA LEU A 57 -19.32 28.22 -9.99
C LEU A 57 -20.10 27.12 -10.70
N LYS A 58 -19.47 26.43 -11.66
CA LYS A 58 -20.01 25.20 -12.23
C LYS A 58 -19.53 24.01 -11.38
N VAL A 59 -20.48 23.28 -10.83
CA VAL A 59 -20.24 22.10 -10.01
C VAL A 59 -20.84 20.89 -10.71
N THR A 60 -20.06 19.82 -10.82
CA THR A 60 -20.50 18.53 -11.34
C THR A 60 -20.44 17.51 -10.22
N VAL A 61 -21.53 16.78 -9.95
CA VAL A 61 -21.59 15.67 -8.98
C VAL A 61 -22.21 14.45 -9.67
N GLY A 62 -21.43 13.38 -9.80
CA GLY A 62 -21.79 12.21 -10.60
C GLY A 62 -22.03 12.60 -12.07
N LYS A 63 -23.29 12.55 -12.50
CA LYS A 63 -23.71 12.90 -13.87
C LYS A 63 -24.39 14.25 -13.98
N GLU A 64 -24.65 14.90 -12.83
CA GLU A 64 -25.37 16.15 -12.78
C GLU A 64 -24.40 17.33 -12.77
N THR A 65 -24.69 18.33 -13.59
CA THR A 65 -23.89 19.57 -13.65
C THR A 65 -24.83 20.75 -13.43
N LYS A 66 -24.48 21.62 -12.49
CA LYS A 66 -25.26 22.80 -12.15
C LYS A 66 -24.34 24.01 -11.96
N ILE A 67 -24.85 25.18 -12.34
CA ILE A 67 -24.22 26.46 -12.02
C ILE A 67 -24.80 26.95 -10.69
N TYR A 68 -23.94 27.15 -9.71
CA TYR A 68 -24.26 27.72 -8.41
C TYR A 68 -23.93 29.21 -8.39
N THR A 69 -24.82 29.97 -7.76
CA THR A 69 -24.73 31.41 -7.45
C THR A 69 -24.95 31.61 -5.95
N PRO A 70 -24.75 32.83 -5.40
CA PRO A 70 -25.03 33.10 -4.00
C PRO A 70 -26.46 32.74 -3.55
N GLU A 71 -27.44 32.82 -4.45
CA GLU A 71 -28.84 32.48 -4.18
C GLU A 71 -29.15 30.98 -4.30
N SER A 72 -28.20 30.18 -4.80
CA SER A 72 -28.39 28.74 -5.02
C SER A 72 -28.31 27.91 -3.74
N GLY A 73 -27.82 28.50 -2.64
CA GLY A 73 -27.46 27.78 -1.43
C GLY A 73 -26.18 26.95 -1.62
N ASP A 74 -25.98 25.97 -0.74
CA ASP A 74 -24.79 25.12 -0.75
C ASP A 74 -24.88 24.04 -1.83
N ALA A 75 -23.78 23.80 -2.54
CA ALA A 75 -23.57 22.56 -3.26
C ALA A 75 -23.10 21.49 -2.27
N PHE A 76 -23.90 20.44 -2.11
CA PHE A 76 -23.58 19.31 -1.25
C PHE A 76 -23.03 18.15 -2.08
N VAL A 77 -21.84 17.67 -1.70
CA VAL A 77 -21.18 16.53 -2.31
C VAL A 77 -21.08 15.44 -1.25
N PRO A 78 -21.87 14.36 -1.38
CA PRO A 78 -21.76 13.23 -0.47
C PRO A 78 -20.39 12.56 -0.57
N ARG A 79 -19.88 12.04 0.55
CA ARG A 79 -18.71 11.16 0.57
C ARG A 79 -18.84 10.05 -0.49
N GLY A 80 -17.74 9.73 -1.15
CA GLY A 80 -17.69 8.74 -2.22
C GLY A 80 -18.24 9.22 -3.57
N ALA A 81 -18.85 10.41 -3.65
CA ALA A 81 -19.41 10.90 -4.90
C ALA A 81 -18.32 11.57 -5.76
N PRO A 82 -18.14 11.14 -7.03
CA PRO A 82 -17.32 11.86 -8.00
C PRO A 82 -17.81 13.29 -8.20
N HIS A 83 -16.93 14.26 -8.15
CA HIS A 83 -17.27 15.66 -8.37
C HIS A 83 -16.11 16.47 -8.96
N ALA A 84 -16.46 17.58 -9.61
CA ALA A 84 -15.52 18.51 -10.23
C ALA A 84 -16.04 19.94 -10.10
N LEU A 85 -15.11 20.89 -9.98
CA LEU A 85 -15.40 22.33 -9.81
C LEU A 85 -14.75 23.12 -10.94
N GLU A 86 -15.47 24.09 -11.49
CA GLU A 86 -14.97 24.93 -12.58
C GLU A 86 -15.53 26.35 -12.46
N SER A 87 -14.66 27.35 -12.35
CA SER A 87 -15.05 28.75 -12.49
C SER A 87 -15.32 29.10 -13.95
N LEU A 88 -16.22 30.05 -14.22
CA LEU A 88 -16.53 30.47 -15.59
C LEU A 88 -15.53 31.54 -16.06
N LYS A 89 -14.97 31.34 -17.26
CA LYS A 89 -14.03 32.31 -17.88
C LYS A 89 -14.66 33.70 -17.97
N GLY A 90 -13.94 34.73 -17.54
CA GLY A 90 -14.42 36.12 -17.59
C GLY A 90 -15.48 36.47 -16.53
N VAL A 91 -15.70 35.60 -15.53
CA VAL A 91 -16.68 35.81 -14.47
C VAL A 91 -15.97 35.73 -13.11
N PRO A 92 -16.08 36.76 -12.24
CA PRO A 92 -15.56 36.65 -10.89
C PRO A 92 -16.26 35.52 -10.15
N CYS A 93 -15.56 34.85 -9.23
CA CYS A 93 -16.13 33.76 -8.44
C CYS A 93 -15.45 33.72 -7.07
N VAL A 94 -16.22 33.86 -6.00
CA VAL A 94 -15.74 33.66 -4.63
C VAL A 94 -16.50 32.50 -4.04
N ILE A 95 -15.78 31.47 -3.60
CA ILE A 95 -16.40 30.28 -3.00
C ILE A 95 -15.74 29.96 -1.68
N THR A 96 -16.48 29.27 -0.82
CA THR A 96 -15.91 28.60 0.34
C THR A 96 -16.17 27.12 0.31
N GLU A 97 -15.17 26.35 0.71
CA GLU A 97 -15.25 24.89 0.83
C GLU A 97 -15.05 24.49 2.29
N ARG A 98 -15.93 23.61 2.79
CA ARG A 98 -15.84 23.00 4.13
C ARG A 98 -16.15 21.51 4.06
N THR A 99 -15.67 20.76 5.04
CA THR A 99 -15.89 19.30 5.14
C THR A 99 -16.82 18.95 6.28
N ASN A 100 -17.49 17.81 6.17
CA ASN A 100 -18.23 17.20 7.27
C ASN A 100 -17.80 15.73 7.45
N PRO A 101 -17.22 15.35 8.60
CA PRO A 101 -17.01 16.16 9.81
C PRO A 101 -15.96 17.30 9.63
N THR A 102 -16.06 18.32 10.49
CA THR A 102 -15.24 19.56 10.43
C THR A 102 -13.88 19.45 11.13
N ASP A 103 -13.59 18.34 11.83
CA ASP A 103 -12.32 18.07 12.52
C ASP A 103 -11.21 17.55 11.58
N PHE A 104 -11.40 17.73 10.27
CA PHE A 104 -10.54 17.20 9.24
C PHE A 104 -9.43 18.22 8.86
N ASP A 105 -8.40 18.34 9.71
CA ASP A 105 -7.18 19.17 9.47
C ASP A 105 -6.40 18.76 8.20
N THR A 106 -6.77 17.66 7.54
CA THR A 106 -6.08 17.12 6.35
C THR A 106 -6.28 18.00 5.13
N LYS A 107 -7.40 18.72 5.01
CA LYS A 107 -7.67 19.50 3.80
C LYS A 107 -6.67 20.67 3.74
N GLU A 108 -6.47 21.45 4.80
CA GLU A 108 -5.45 22.53 4.82
C GLU A 108 -4.07 22.01 4.39
N LEU A 109 -3.63 20.92 5.03
CA LEU A 109 -2.38 20.23 4.73
C LEU A 109 -2.31 19.75 3.27
N PHE A 110 -3.41 19.25 2.71
CA PHE A 110 -3.50 18.84 1.31
C PHE A 110 -3.13 19.99 0.37
N PHE A 111 -3.73 21.18 0.51
CA PHE A 111 -3.39 22.30 -0.37
C PHE A 111 -2.00 22.85 -0.09
N ARG A 112 -1.57 22.96 1.18
CA ARG A 112 -0.19 23.36 1.51
C ARG A 112 0.82 22.43 0.82
N ASN A 113 0.57 21.12 0.85
CA ASN A 113 1.45 20.14 0.22
C ASN A 113 1.39 20.18 -1.31
N ILE A 114 0.21 20.38 -1.92
CA ILE A 114 0.11 20.58 -3.38
C ILE A 114 0.90 21.82 -3.81
N LEU A 115 0.73 22.94 -3.09
CA LEU A 115 1.39 24.21 -3.40
C LEU A 115 2.91 24.14 -3.18
N ALA A 116 3.38 23.25 -2.31
CA ALA A 116 4.79 22.99 -2.09
C ALA A 116 5.44 22.14 -3.21
N ILE A 117 4.66 21.46 -4.05
CA ILE A 117 5.18 20.69 -5.18
C ILE A 117 5.57 21.67 -6.32
N PRO A 118 6.83 21.68 -6.79
CA PRO A 118 7.21 22.48 -7.96
C PRO A 118 6.34 22.14 -9.17
N GLY A 119 5.60 23.11 -9.70
CA GLY A 119 4.66 22.93 -10.81
C GLY A 119 3.21 22.62 -10.40
N GLY A 120 2.92 22.44 -9.10
CA GLY A 120 1.57 22.26 -8.54
C GLY A 120 0.78 21.13 -9.19
N LEU A 121 -0.55 21.25 -9.23
CA LEU A 121 -1.46 20.30 -9.90
C LEU A 121 -1.20 20.17 -11.41
N SER A 122 -0.63 21.20 -12.04
CA SER A 122 -0.47 21.27 -13.50
C SER A 122 0.77 20.56 -14.05
N SER A 123 1.86 20.52 -13.29
CA SER A 123 3.15 19.98 -13.76
C SER A 123 4.01 19.37 -12.65
N GLY A 124 3.45 19.18 -11.45
CA GLY A 124 4.09 18.47 -10.37
C GLY A 124 4.48 17.04 -10.74
N GLY A 125 5.56 16.54 -10.15
CA GLY A 125 5.95 15.15 -10.30
C GLY A 125 4.81 14.22 -9.88
N LEU A 126 4.53 13.19 -10.69
CA LEU A 126 3.44 12.24 -10.45
C LEU A 126 3.49 11.64 -9.04
N VAL A 127 4.69 11.28 -8.55
CA VAL A 127 4.86 10.62 -7.25
C VAL A 127 4.49 11.54 -6.07
N PRO A 128 5.04 12.76 -5.93
CA PRO A 128 4.60 13.71 -4.92
C PRO A 128 3.09 13.99 -4.96
N MET A 129 2.53 14.16 -6.16
CA MET A 129 1.09 14.40 -6.31
C MET A 129 0.25 13.26 -5.73
N MET A 130 0.62 12.01 -6.04
CA MET A 130 -0.10 10.83 -5.54
C MET A 130 0.00 10.69 -4.02
N GLN A 131 1.13 11.08 -3.41
CA GLN A 131 1.26 11.10 -1.94
C GLN A 131 0.32 12.13 -1.30
N VAL A 132 0.21 13.32 -1.90
CA VAL A 132 -0.67 14.36 -1.38
C VAL A 132 -2.13 13.94 -1.50
N PHE A 133 -2.53 13.37 -2.64
CA PHE A 133 -3.86 12.79 -2.84
C PHE A 133 -4.19 11.67 -1.85
N TYR A 134 -3.22 10.79 -1.54
CA TYR A 134 -3.41 9.73 -0.56
C TYR A 134 -3.68 10.26 0.85
N HIS A 135 -2.81 11.15 1.34
CA HIS A 135 -2.86 11.65 2.71
C HIS A 135 -3.93 12.73 2.92
N GLY A 136 -4.35 13.39 1.85
CA GLY A 136 -5.37 14.44 1.86
C GLY A 136 -6.78 13.98 1.49
N ASP A 137 -7.02 12.67 1.40
CA ASP A 137 -8.32 12.09 1.08
C ASP A 137 -8.91 12.63 -0.24
N GLY A 138 -8.08 12.79 -1.28
CA GLY A 138 -8.52 13.28 -2.60
C GLY A 138 -8.17 12.31 -3.70
N TYR A 139 -9.11 11.49 -4.16
CA TYR A 139 -8.84 10.46 -5.15
C TYR A 139 -9.25 10.94 -6.56
N PRO A 140 -8.36 11.01 -7.56
CA PRO A 140 -8.73 11.37 -8.91
C PRO A 140 -9.61 10.27 -9.51
N VAL A 141 -10.58 10.67 -10.33
CA VAL A 141 -11.46 9.74 -11.03
C VAL A 141 -10.86 9.41 -12.39
N PHE A 142 -10.70 8.12 -12.66
CA PHE A 142 -10.26 7.63 -13.97
C PHE A 142 -11.46 7.51 -14.94
N PRO A 143 -11.25 7.33 -16.26
CA PRO A 143 -12.32 7.32 -17.26
C PRO A 143 -13.48 6.36 -17.00
N VAL A 144 -13.25 5.33 -16.17
CA VAL A 144 -14.31 4.52 -15.57
C VAL A 144 -14.19 4.71 -14.07
N HIS A 145 -15.23 5.29 -13.44
CA HIS A 145 -15.24 5.48 -12.00
C HIS A 145 -15.31 4.13 -11.30
N VAL A 146 -14.16 3.69 -10.80
CA VAL A 146 -13.97 2.40 -10.17
C VAL A 146 -13.19 2.67 -8.90
N VAL A 147 -13.93 2.95 -7.82
CA VAL A 147 -13.40 3.33 -6.49
C VAL A 147 -12.21 2.47 -6.07
N TRP A 148 -12.26 1.15 -6.30
CA TRP A 148 -11.17 0.26 -5.91
C TRP A 148 -9.92 0.39 -6.80
N LEU A 149 -10.06 0.70 -8.09
CA LEU A 149 -8.94 0.93 -9.02
C LEU A 149 -8.25 2.26 -8.74
N GLU A 150 -9.04 3.29 -8.42
CA GLU A 150 -8.59 4.61 -8.00
C GLU A 150 -7.84 4.55 -6.67
N LYS A 151 -8.37 3.80 -5.70
CA LYS A 151 -7.65 3.48 -4.46
C LYS A 151 -6.39 2.69 -4.71
N ALA A 152 -6.41 1.66 -5.55
CA ALA A 152 -5.25 0.81 -5.80
C ALA A 152 -4.08 1.59 -6.43
N ALA A 153 -4.36 2.50 -7.36
CA ALA A 153 -3.35 3.35 -7.98
C ALA A 153 -2.62 4.26 -6.97
N ILE A 154 -3.36 4.76 -5.96
CA ILE A 154 -2.81 5.64 -4.91
C ILE A 154 -2.19 4.84 -3.75
N HIS A 155 -2.82 3.74 -3.32
CA HIS A 155 -2.30 2.89 -2.25
C HIS A 155 -0.96 2.23 -2.62
N TYR A 156 -0.74 1.91 -3.90
CA TYR A 156 0.53 1.35 -4.37
C TYR A 156 1.69 2.37 -4.31
N THR A 157 1.39 3.67 -4.23
CA THR A 157 2.39 4.75 -4.21
C THR A 157 2.62 5.39 -2.83
N ALA A 158 1.74 5.19 -1.84
CA ALA A 158 1.76 5.96 -0.59
C ALA A 158 1.62 5.15 0.72
N ALA A 159 1.78 3.82 0.71
CA ALA A 159 1.62 3.01 1.92
C ALA A 159 2.65 3.35 3.02
N GLY A 160 2.18 4.01 4.08
CA GLY A 160 2.91 4.29 5.32
C GLY A 160 2.09 3.93 6.57
N ASN A 161 2.61 2.97 7.34
CA ASN A 161 2.46 2.67 8.77
C ASN A 161 1.14 2.95 9.54
N MET A 162 0.34 1.89 9.72
CA MET A 162 -0.31 1.64 11.02
C MET A 162 0.57 0.71 11.84
N MET A 163 0.87 1.06 13.10
CA MET A 163 1.50 0.14 14.05
C MET A 163 0.52 -0.98 14.37
N VAL A 164 0.79 -2.19 13.86
CA VAL A 164 0.05 -3.39 14.26
C VAL A 164 0.88 -4.11 15.30
N ASP A 165 0.33 -4.29 16.49
CA ASP A 165 0.94 -5.11 17.53
C ASP A 165 0.74 -6.59 17.20
N TYR A 166 1.83 -7.32 16.95
CA TYR A 166 1.83 -8.74 16.65
C TYR A 166 2.97 -9.44 17.41
N PRO A 167 2.85 -10.73 17.75
CA PRO A 167 3.81 -11.41 18.60
C PRO A 167 5.15 -11.63 17.89
N ASP A 168 6.24 -11.64 18.67
CA ASP A 168 7.59 -11.92 18.15
C ASP A 168 7.75 -13.39 17.76
N THR A 169 6.89 -14.28 18.27
CA THR A 169 6.87 -15.70 17.92
C THR A 169 5.51 -16.08 17.34
N VAL A 170 5.53 -16.82 16.23
CA VAL A 170 4.34 -17.42 15.60
C VAL A 170 4.47 -18.94 15.58
N ARG A 171 3.34 -19.64 15.63
CA ARG A 171 3.28 -21.08 15.38
C ARG A 171 3.34 -21.33 13.88
N VAL A 172 4.23 -22.24 13.46
CA VAL A 172 4.40 -22.64 12.05
C VAL A 172 3.44 -23.79 11.74
N GLN A 173 3.50 -24.85 12.53
CA GLN A 173 2.64 -26.02 12.49
C GLN A 173 2.77 -26.78 13.83
N ASN A 174 1.72 -27.43 14.32
CA ASN A 174 1.76 -28.13 15.62
C ASN A 174 2.31 -27.21 16.75
N ASP A 175 3.41 -27.64 17.40
CA ASP A 175 4.17 -26.87 18.38
C ASP A 175 5.52 -26.38 17.83
N ASP A 176 5.71 -26.42 16.51
CA ASP A 176 6.84 -25.76 15.84
C ASP A 176 6.63 -24.25 15.84
N THR A 177 7.71 -23.50 16.08
CA THR A 177 7.64 -22.04 16.22
C THR A 177 8.65 -21.35 15.33
N MET A 178 8.31 -20.14 14.89
CA MET A 178 9.23 -19.19 14.28
C MET A 178 9.26 -17.92 15.13
N THR A 179 10.44 -17.56 15.61
CA THR A 179 10.70 -16.30 16.32
C THR A 179 11.38 -15.31 15.37
N PHE A 180 10.92 -14.07 15.38
CA PHE A 180 11.46 -12.98 14.60
C PHE A 180 12.37 -12.12 15.47
N GLU A 181 13.63 -12.02 15.05
CA GLU A 181 14.60 -11.07 15.54
C GLU A 181 15.01 -10.14 14.37
N PRO A 182 15.62 -8.97 14.63
CA PRO A 182 16.08 -8.09 13.56
C PRO A 182 16.96 -8.85 12.55
N GLN A 183 16.46 -8.98 11.32
CA GLN A 183 17.12 -9.68 10.20
C GLN A 183 17.39 -11.18 10.40
N LEU A 184 16.76 -11.81 11.39
CA LEU A 184 17.00 -13.21 11.73
C LEU A 184 15.71 -13.90 12.12
N ARG A 185 15.44 -15.06 11.49
CA ARG A 185 14.26 -15.88 11.79
C ARG A 185 14.79 -17.15 12.43
N ILE A 186 14.32 -17.47 13.64
CA ILE A 186 14.72 -18.66 14.36
C ILE A 186 13.56 -19.65 14.30
N ILE A 187 13.75 -20.75 13.56
CA ILE A 187 12.77 -21.80 13.41
C ILE A 187 13.13 -22.93 14.37
N LYS A 188 12.17 -23.33 15.20
CA LYS A 188 12.28 -24.46 16.12
C LYS A 188 11.26 -25.51 15.73
N ILE A 189 11.75 -26.67 15.32
CA ILE A 189 10.98 -27.86 15.00
C ILE A 189 11.08 -28.81 16.18
N ARG A 190 9.94 -29.21 16.73
CA ARG A 190 9.88 -30.12 17.87
C ARG A 190 10.36 -31.52 17.50
N GLY A 191 9.91 -32.02 16.34
CA GLY A 191 10.39 -33.28 15.77
C GLY A 191 10.05 -34.53 16.59
N LEU A 192 8.84 -34.65 17.15
CA LEU A 192 8.40 -35.94 17.72
C LEU A 192 8.10 -36.97 16.62
N PRO A 193 8.09 -38.29 16.93
CA PRO A 193 7.85 -39.33 15.93
C PRO A 193 6.52 -39.20 15.18
N ASP A 194 5.49 -38.67 15.83
CA ASP A 194 4.15 -38.48 15.25
C ASP A 194 3.95 -37.10 14.63
N ASP A 195 4.94 -36.21 14.72
CA ASP A 195 4.87 -34.88 14.13
C ASP A 195 4.99 -34.95 12.61
N LYS A 196 4.27 -34.05 11.94
CA LYS A 196 4.53 -33.75 10.53
C LYS A 196 5.90 -33.10 10.41
N ILE A 197 6.66 -33.49 9.38
CA ILE A 197 7.89 -32.81 9.04
C ILE A 197 7.59 -31.40 8.53
N LEU A 198 8.49 -30.45 8.80
CA LEU A 198 8.49 -29.19 8.08
C LEU A 198 8.90 -29.48 6.64
N LYS A 199 8.07 -29.07 5.69
CA LYS A 199 8.37 -29.17 4.26
C LYS A 199 8.09 -27.84 3.59
N VAL A 200 9.16 -27.15 3.21
CA VAL A 200 9.07 -25.95 2.38
C VAL A 200 9.17 -26.39 0.92
N PRO A 201 8.14 -26.17 0.08
CA PRO A 201 8.16 -26.56 -1.33
C PRO A 201 9.31 -25.91 -2.11
N ILE A 202 9.59 -26.46 -3.29
CA ILE A 202 10.63 -25.90 -4.17
C ILE A 202 10.23 -24.50 -4.67
N HIS A 203 11.09 -23.52 -4.42
CA HIS A 203 10.87 -22.12 -4.75
C HIS A 203 12.21 -21.41 -5.01
N TRP A 204 12.16 -20.14 -5.39
CA TRP A 204 13.32 -19.27 -5.51
C TRP A 204 12.96 -17.82 -5.13
N HIS A 205 14.00 -17.00 -4.94
CA HIS A 205 13.93 -15.59 -4.57
C HIS A 205 14.67 -14.74 -5.60
N GLU A 206 14.12 -13.59 -5.98
CA GLU A 206 14.75 -12.73 -6.99
C GLU A 206 15.71 -11.73 -6.35
N ASN A 207 15.34 -11.20 -5.20
CA ASN A 207 15.91 -9.98 -4.66
C ASN A 207 16.97 -10.22 -3.58
N HIS A 208 17.01 -11.42 -2.98
CA HIS A 208 17.95 -11.76 -1.93
C HIS A 208 18.53 -13.17 -2.07
N ASP A 209 19.72 -13.33 -1.49
CA ASP A 209 20.25 -14.65 -1.14
C ASP A 209 19.65 -15.07 0.21
N GLU A 210 19.43 -16.36 0.40
CA GLU A 210 19.00 -16.93 1.68
C GLU A 210 20.17 -17.67 2.34
N ILE A 211 20.39 -17.40 3.63
CA ILE A 211 21.50 -17.97 4.39
C ILE A 211 20.91 -18.72 5.59
N ILE A 212 21.22 -20.00 5.66
CA ILE A 212 20.65 -20.92 6.65
C ILE A 212 21.76 -21.46 7.54
N THR A 213 21.53 -21.42 8.86
CA THR A 213 22.46 -22.00 9.84
C THR A 213 21.69 -22.94 10.75
N VAL A 214 22.10 -24.21 10.80
CA VAL A 214 21.51 -25.18 11.74
C VAL A 214 22.21 -25.03 13.08
N LEU A 215 21.44 -24.81 14.15
CA LEU A 215 21.93 -24.68 15.53
C LEU A 215 21.79 -26.00 16.31
N GLU A 216 20.79 -26.80 15.97
CA GLU A 216 20.53 -28.10 16.59
C GLU A 216 19.92 -29.06 15.57
N GLY A 217 20.28 -30.35 15.68
CA GLY A 217 19.71 -31.41 14.85
C GLY A 217 20.25 -31.39 13.43
N LYS A 218 19.36 -31.57 12.45
CA LYS A 218 19.71 -31.56 11.03
C LYS A 218 18.57 -31.09 10.14
N LEU A 219 18.92 -30.40 9.07
CA LEU A 219 18.01 -29.91 8.05
C LEU A 219 18.46 -30.41 6.68
N LYS A 220 17.52 -30.86 5.86
CA LYS A 220 17.79 -31.20 4.47
C LYS A 220 17.49 -29.97 3.60
N VAL A 221 18.52 -29.43 2.98
CA VAL A 221 18.44 -28.34 2.01
C VAL A 221 18.65 -28.96 0.64
N ILE A 222 17.66 -28.84 -0.25
CA ILE A 222 17.81 -29.25 -1.64
C ILE A 222 18.08 -27.99 -2.44
N LEU A 223 19.27 -27.85 -3.02
CA LEU A 223 19.68 -26.67 -3.78
C LEU A 223 20.01 -27.08 -5.22
N SER A 224 19.27 -26.56 -6.19
CA SER A 224 19.45 -26.89 -7.62
C SER A 224 19.45 -28.40 -7.92
N GLY A 225 18.69 -29.17 -7.14
CA GLY A 225 18.59 -30.63 -7.25
C GLY A 225 19.62 -31.41 -6.42
N GLU A 226 20.62 -30.75 -5.85
CA GLU A 226 21.58 -31.38 -4.94
C GLU A 226 21.03 -31.43 -3.52
N ILE A 227 21.18 -32.57 -2.86
CA ILE A 227 20.76 -32.76 -1.47
C ILE A 227 21.93 -32.45 -0.55
N ILE A 228 21.77 -31.45 0.30
CA ILE A 228 22.72 -31.04 1.33
C ILE A 228 22.08 -31.31 2.69
N ILE A 229 22.77 -32.05 3.56
CA ILE A 229 22.33 -32.25 4.94
C ILE A 229 23.15 -31.32 5.83
N CYS A 230 22.50 -30.28 6.33
CA CYS A 230 23.10 -29.28 7.21
C CYS A 230 22.95 -29.72 8.67
N THR A 231 24.05 -29.63 9.41
CA THR A 231 24.17 -29.84 10.85
C THR A 231 24.88 -28.63 11.48
N PRO A 232 24.97 -28.53 12.82
CA PRO A 232 25.73 -27.45 13.47
C PRO A 232 27.19 -27.32 13.00
N GLU A 233 27.81 -28.43 12.60
CA GLU A 233 29.19 -28.47 12.10
C GLU A 233 29.33 -28.07 10.62
N SER A 234 28.22 -27.99 9.88
CA SER A 234 28.23 -27.65 8.45
C SER A 234 28.53 -26.18 8.18
N GLY A 235 28.36 -25.30 9.18
CA GLY A 235 28.42 -23.86 9.00
C GLY A 235 27.18 -23.30 8.31
N GLU A 236 27.36 -22.27 7.49
CA GLU A 236 26.26 -21.59 6.79
C GLU A 236 26.01 -22.24 5.42
N ALA A 237 24.76 -22.60 5.15
CA ALA A 237 24.30 -22.94 3.81
C ALA A 237 23.83 -21.67 3.10
N LEU A 238 24.53 -21.29 2.03
CA LEU A 238 24.14 -20.17 1.17
C LEU A 238 23.30 -20.68 0.01
N VAL A 239 22.10 -20.12 -0.13
CA VAL A 239 21.23 -20.26 -1.28
C VAL A 239 21.32 -18.96 -2.09
N PRO A 240 22.00 -18.96 -3.24
CA PRO A 240 22.09 -17.77 -4.07
C PRO A 240 20.72 -17.32 -4.58
N ARG A 241 20.53 -16.01 -4.76
CA ARG A 241 19.38 -15.46 -5.47
C ARG A 241 19.17 -16.15 -6.82
N GLY A 242 17.91 -16.38 -7.18
CA GLY A 242 17.53 -17.09 -8.39
C GLY A 242 17.67 -18.61 -8.32
N ALA A 243 18.34 -19.17 -7.31
CA ALA A 243 18.55 -20.61 -7.22
C ALA A 243 17.30 -21.34 -6.70
N PRO A 244 16.76 -22.33 -7.43
CA PRO A 244 15.72 -23.22 -6.94
C PRO A 244 16.19 -23.97 -5.70
N HIS A 245 15.40 -23.91 -4.63
CA HIS A 245 15.69 -24.65 -3.41
C HIS A 245 14.43 -25.06 -2.64
N SER A 246 14.58 -26.04 -1.75
CA SER A 246 13.54 -26.46 -0.81
C SER A 246 14.16 -26.93 0.50
N LEU A 247 13.36 -26.93 1.56
CA LEU A 247 13.80 -27.31 2.92
C LEU A 247 12.91 -28.44 3.45
N GLU A 248 13.52 -29.40 4.11
CA GLU A 248 12.82 -30.53 4.70
C GLU A 248 13.44 -30.89 6.06
N SER A 249 12.62 -30.99 7.11
CA SER A 249 13.06 -31.52 8.39
C SER A 249 13.02 -33.05 8.41
N PHE A 250 13.73 -33.66 9.35
CA PHE A 250 13.72 -35.10 9.51
C PHE A 250 12.66 -35.54 10.51
N LYS A 251 11.89 -36.59 10.15
CA LYS A 251 10.87 -37.17 11.04
C LYS A 251 11.51 -37.67 12.34
N GLY A 252 10.92 -37.33 13.49
CA GLY A 252 11.42 -37.75 14.79
C GLY A 252 12.74 -37.09 15.23
N VAL A 253 13.17 -36.02 14.55
CA VAL A 253 14.42 -35.31 14.87
C VAL A 253 14.10 -33.85 15.17
N PRO A 254 14.32 -33.37 16.42
CA PRO A 254 14.23 -31.93 16.71
C PRO A 254 15.26 -31.17 15.87
N CYS A 255 14.91 -29.97 15.42
CA CYS A 255 15.81 -29.14 14.66
C CYS A 255 15.59 -27.66 15.00
N VAL A 256 16.68 -26.95 15.25
CA VAL A 256 16.67 -25.49 15.37
C VAL A 256 17.57 -24.96 14.28
N PHE A 257 17.05 -24.05 13.46
CA PHE A 257 17.85 -23.37 12.45
C PHE A 257 17.45 -21.91 12.34
N THR A 258 18.37 -21.11 11.82
CA THR A 258 18.14 -19.71 11.53
C THR A 258 18.13 -19.46 10.04
N GLU A 259 17.32 -18.50 9.64
CA GLU A 259 17.26 -17.99 8.27
C GLU A 259 17.51 -16.48 8.28
N ARG A 260 18.46 -16.03 7.48
CA ARG A 260 18.79 -14.62 7.26
C ARG A 260 18.93 -14.33 5.76
N THR A 261 18.72 -13.09 5.36
CA THR A 261 18.77 -12.68 3.95
C THR A 261 19.98 -11.77 3.67
N ASN A 262 20.44 -11.76 2.42
CA ASN A 262 21.40 -10.80 1.90
C ASN A 262 20.83 -10.13 0.64
N PRO A 263 20.58 -8.81 0.64
CA PRO A 263 21.04 -7.81 1.63
C PRO A 263 20.27 -7.84 2.96
N LYS A 264 20.87 -7.21 3.99
CA LYS A 264 20.37 -7.19 5.38
C LYS A 264 19.28 -6.15 5.66
N ASP A 265 18.87 -5.36 4.68
CA ASP A 265 17.78 -4.38 4.76
C ASP A 265 16.49 -4.93 4.13
N PHE A 266 16.38 -6.26 4.04
CA PHE A 266 15.28 -6.95 3.38
C PHE A 266 14.14 -7.27 4.37
N ASP A 267 13.42 -6.22 4.75
CA ASP A 267 12.33 -6.27 5.74
C ASP A 267 11.08 -7.04 5.26
N THR A 268 10.95 -7.32 3.97
CA THR A 268 9.78 -7.98 3.37
C THR A 268 9.63 -9.45 3.77
N LYS A 269 10.73 -10.15 4.11
CA LYS A 269 10.68 -11.59 4.41
C LYS A 269 10.00 -11.90 5.76
N GLU A 270 10.05 -11.00 6.73
CA GLU A 270 9.26 -11.15 7.97
C GLU A 270 7.78 -10.92 7.68
N LEU A 271 7.45 -9.89 6.89
CA LEU A 271 6.08 -9.64 6.44
C LEU A 271 5.51 -10.82 5.68
N PHE A 272 6.31 -11.46 4.84
CA PHE A 272 5.95 -12.70 4.16
C PHE A 272 5.49 -13.75 5.15
N PHE A 273 6.33 -14.16 6.11
CA PHE A 273 5.98 -15.23 7.05
C PHE A 273 4.78 -14.87 7.92
N ARG A 274 4.70 -13.61 8.39
CA ARG A 274 3.56 -13.15 9.19
C ARG A 274 2.25 -13.26 8.42
N ASN A 275 2.22 -12.85 7.15
CA ASN A 275 1.03 -12.99 6.33
C ASN A 275 0.74 -14.46 5.98
N PHE A 276 1.78 -15.23 5.68
CA PHE A 276 1.67 -16.65 5.32
C PHE A 276 1.02 -17.47 6.44
N PHE A 277 1.48 -17.30 7.68
CA PHE A 277 0.91 -17.99 8.84
C PHE A 277 -0.41 -17.39 9.33
N ALA A 278 -0.79 -16.21 8.84
CA ALA A 278 -2.09 -15.59 9.14
C ALA A 278 -3.18 -15.94 8.13
N LEU A 279 -2.88 -16.74 7.11
CA LEU A 279 -3.87 -17.18 6.13
C LEU A 279 -5.02 -17.95 6.83
N PRO A 280 -6.29 -17.72 6.46
CA PRO A 280 -7.42 -18.43 7.05
C PRO A 280 -7.27 -19.95 6.93
N GLY A 281 -7.29 -20.67 8.06
CA GLY A 281 -7.06 -22.12 8.10
C GLY A 281 -5.60 -22.56 7.97
N GLY A 282 -4.67 -21.60 7.96
CA GLY A 282 -3.23 -21.83 7.82
C GLY A 282 -2.78 -22.05 6.36
N PRO A 283 -1.46 -22.15 6.12
CA PRO A 283 -0.89 -22.34 4.79
C PRO A 283 -1.45 -23.55 4.02
N ASP A 284 -1.72 -24.65 4.73
CA ASP A 284 -2.21 -25.90 4.14
C ASP A 284 -3.66 -25.83 3.64
N SER A 285 -4.44 -24.88 4.17
CA SER A 285 -5.87 -24.72 3.81
C SER A 285 -6.13 -23.47 2.97
N ALA A 286 -5.10 -22.66 2.73
CA ALA A 286 -5.24 -21.40 2.05
C ALA A 286 -5.55 -21.60 0.56
N GLY A 287 -6.47 -20.78 0.05
CA GLY A 287 -6.76 -20.74 -1.38
C GLY A 287 -5.56 -20.23 -2.18
N LEU A 288 -5.45 -20.68 -3.44
CA LEU A 288 -4.37 -20.30 -4.36
C LEU A 288 -4.14 -18.79 -4.40
N LEU A 289 -5.21 -17.99 -4.50
CA LEU A 289 -5.11 -16.53 -4.61
C LEU A 289 -4.49 -15.89 -3.35
N SER A 290 -4.85 -16.36 -2.16
CA SER A 290 -4.25 -15.86 -0.92
C SER A 290 -2.75 -16.15 -0.87
N ILE A 291 -2.36 -17.38 -1.24
CA ILE A 291 -0.95 -17.78 -1.26
C ILE A 291 -0.17 -16.94 -2.28
N MET A 292 -0.70 -16.79 -3.49
CA MET A 292 -0.05 -15.99 -4.54
C MET A 292 0.10 -14.52 -4.13
N GLN A 293 -0.88 -13.95 -3.42
CA GLN A 293 -0.76 -12.59 -2.92
C GLN A 293 0.37 -12.45 -1.89
N VAL A 294 0.50 -13.41 -0.97
CA VAL A 294 1.61 -13.44 -0.01
C VAL A 294 2.95 -13.59 -0.74
N PHE A 295 3.02 -14.45 -1.76
CA PHE A 295 4.23 -14.69 -2.55
C PHE A 295 4.66 -13.44 -3.33
N TYR A 296 3.71 -12.74 -3.93
CA TYR A 296 3.96 -11.51 -4.69
C TYR A 296 4.63 -10.42 -3.84
N HIS A 297 4.17 -10.23 -2.59
CA HIS A 297 4.76 -9.23 -1.68
C HIS A 297 5.98 -9.75 -0.89
N GLY A 298 6.22 -11.06 -0.91
CA GLY A 298 7.25 -11.75 -0.12
C GLY A 298 8.47 -12.22 -0.89
N ASP A 299 8.60 -11.83 -2.16
CA ASP A 299 9.66 -12.28 -3.08
C ASP A 299 9.79 -13.80 -3.17
N MET A 300 8.68 -14.52 -3.29
CA MET A 300 8.70 -15.98 -3.36
C MET A 300 8.06 -16.48 -4.64
N TYR A 301 8.77 -17.32 -5.39
CA TYR A 301 8.29 -17.84 -6.67
C TYR A 301 8.32 -19.37 -6.67
N PRO A 302 7.19 -20.04 -6.96
CA PRO A 302 7.16 -21.50 -7.04
C PRO A 302 7.92 -21.97 -8.27
N VAL A 303 8.62 -23.10 -8.18
CA VAL A 303 9.35 -23.67 -9.32
C VAL A 303 8.44 -24.61 -10.12
N PHE A 304 8.34 -24.38 -11.42
CA PHE A 304 7.66 -25.25 -12.38
C PHE A 304 8.59 -26.37 -12.86
N PRO A 305 8.06 -27.47 -13.43
CA PRO A 305 8.87 -28.65 -13.79
C PRO A 305 10.09 -28.39 -14.69
N ILE A 306 10.06 -27.32 -15.49
CA ILE A 306 11.15 -26.95 -16.42
C ILE A 306 11.93 -25.70 -15.97
N HIS A 307 11.65 -25.18 -14.77
CA HIS A 307 12.20 -23.96 -14.19
C HIS A 307 12.36 -22.79 -15.19
N LEU A 308 11.25 -22.10 -15.46
CA LEU A 308 11.25 -20.89 -16.28
C LEU A 308 10.98 -19.69 -15.38
N GLY A 309 12.03 -19.12 -14.78
CA GLY A 309 11.91 -18.06 -13.77
C GLY A 309 11.01 -16.89 -14.20
N TRP A 310 11.09 -16.45 -15.46
CA TRP A 310 10.22 -15.37 -15.97
C TRP A 310 8.72 -15.76 -15.96
N LEU A 311 8.40 -17.02 -16.24
CA LEU A 311 7.02 -17.52 -16.28
C LEU A 311 6.47 -17.74 -14.86
N GLU A 312 7.30 -18.24 -13.96
CA GLU A 312 6.99 -18.41 -12.53
C GLU A 312 6.74 -17.06 -11.87
N LYS A 313 7.58 -16.06 -12.18
CA LYS A 313 7.39 -14.67 -11.77
C LYS A 313 6.11 -14.08 -12.35
N ALA A 314 5.88 -14.23 -13.66
CA ALA A 314 4.65 -13.76 -14.30
C ALA A 314 3.40 -14.39 -13.66
N PHE A 315 3.44 -15.68 -13.32
CA PHE A 315 2.36 -16.39 -12.65
C PHE A 315 2.04 -15.75 -11.29
N VAL A 316 3.05 -15.54 -10.44
CA VAL A 316 2.86 -14.90 -9.12
C VAL A 316 2.34 -13.46 -9.27
N ILE A 317 2.89 -12.68 -10.21
CA ILE A 317 2.45 -11.30 -10.48
C ILE A 317 0.98 -11.26 -10.90
N ILE A 318 0.57 -12.11 -11.85
CA ILE A 318 -0.80 -12.13 -12.38
C ILE A 318 -1.79 -12.52 -11.28
N PHE A 319 -1.55 -13.65 -10.61
CA PHE A 319 -2.50 -14.16 -9.63
C PHE A 319 -2.46 -13.40 -8.31
N GLY A 320 -1.27 -13.07 -7.81
CA GLY A 320 -1.07 -12.41 -6.51
C GLY A 320 -1.17 -10.89 -6.55
N GLY A 321 -0.62 -10.26 -7.59
CA GLY A 321 -0.58 -8.80 -7.74
C GLY A 321 -1.82 -8.20 -8.38
N TYR A 322 -2.47 -8.91 -9.33
CA TYR A 322 -3.63 -8.39 -10.06
C TYR A 322 -4.94 -9.07 -9.69
N ILE A 323 -5.03 -10.41 -9.83
CA ILE A 323 -6.30 -11.13 -9.66
C ILE A 323 -6.74 -11.15 -8.19
N ALA A 324 -5.85 -11.49 -7.25
CA ALA A 324 -6.22 -11.59 -5.83
C ALA A 324 -6.78 -10.26 -5.27
N PRO A 325 -6.14 -9.09 -5.49
CA PRO A 325 -6.72 -7.80 -5.09
C PRO A 325 -8.05 -7.48 -5.81
N LEU A 326 -8.14 -7.79 -7.11
CA LEU A 326 -9.36 -7.55 -7.92
C LEU A 326 -10.58 -8.26 -7.33
N VAL A 327 -10.42 -9.46 -6.76
CA VAL A 327 -11.49 -10.23 -6.13
C VAL A 327 -11.54 -10.07 -4.61
N GLY A 328 -10.90 -9.04 -4.06
CA GLY A 328 -11.06 -8.60 -2.67
C GLY A 328 -10.13 -9.25 -1.65
N TYR A 329 -9.11 -10.00 -2.06
CA TYR A 329 -8.12 -10.53 -1.12
C TYR A 329 -7.18 -9.42 -0.66
N GLN A 330 -6.87 -9.42 0.64
CA GLN A 330 -5.96 -8.46 1.26
C GLN A 330 -4.98 -9.18 2.19
N LEU A 331 -3.75 -8.67 2.23
CA LEU A 331 -2.79 -9.05 3.26
C LEU A 331 -3.26 -8.57 4.63
N LYS A 332 -3.04 -9.39 5.65
CA LYS A 332 -3.36 -9.04 7.04
C LYS A 332 -2.38 -7.98 7.58
N TYR A 333 -1.10 -8.12 7.26
CA TYR A 333 -0.04 -7.22 7.71
C TYR A 333 0.58 -6.51 6.51
N LYS A 334 0.52 -5.17 6.50
CA LYS A 334 1.04 -4.36 5.40
C LYS A 334 2.43 -3.79 5.67
N ASN A 335 2.80 -3.60 6.93
CA ASN A 335 4.05 -2.97 7.36
C ASN A 335 4.58 -3.66 8.62
N LEU A 336 5.91 -3.59 8.84
CA LEU A 336 6.51 -4.06 10.08
C LEU A 336 6.35 -3.03 11.22
N LYS A 337 6.42 -3.51 12.46
CA LYS A 337 6.72 -2.68 13.64
C LYS A 337 8.05 -1.96 13.37
N LYS A 338 8.03 -0.63 13.38
CA LYS A 338 9.27 0.13 13.47
C LYS A 338 9.79 -0.01 14.89
N VAL A 339 10.97 -0.60 15.06
CA VAL A 339 11.69 -0.57 16.33
C VAL A 339 12.14 0.88 16.52
N SER A 340 11.55 1.57 17.51
CA SER A 340 11.91 2.93 17.91
C SER A 340 13.27 3.00 18.56
#